data_AF-A0A820PZY4-F1
#
_entry.id   AF-A0A820PZY4-F1
#
_cell.length_a   1.000
_cell.length_b   1.000
_cell.length_c   1.000
_cell.angle_alpha   90.00
_cell.angle_beta   90.00
_cell.angle_gamma   90.00
#
_symmetry.space_group_name_H-M   'P 1'
#
loop_
_entity.id
_entity.type
_entity.pdbx_description
1 polymer ?
#
loop_
_entity_poly.entity_id
_entity_poly.type
_entity_poly.pdbx_seq_one_letter_code
_entity_poly.pdbx_strand_id
1 'polypeptide(L)'
;NMDYQLVKFFINLFESYYPESLGLALIIHSPLIFYSCWAIIKHWVDPVIQNKIHFLKHEEELFEFIDPSNLPKRLHGTHPDYKYIPPTTEDNTMLAAFRADKQGRKIVQAAHRKAAGHYLNVTLKWAHGDESETLLEERKQATKQLRDSFEEYVPYIHTRTHYHRMGLIN
;
A
#
# COMPACT_ATOMS: atom_id res chain seq x y z
N ASN A 1 -0.73 23.41 22.08
CA ASN A 1 -2.08 23.05 22.56
C ASN A 1 -2.38 21.66 22.03
N MET A 2 -2.70 20.68 22.89
CA MET A 2 -3.00 19.30 22.49
C MET A 2 -4.51 19.08 22.59
N ASP A 3 -5.12 18.58 21.51
CA ASP A 3 -6.55 18.27 21.50
C ASP A 3 -6.81 16.94 22.19
N TYR A 4 -7.01 17.00 23.50
CA TYR A 4 -7.24 15.82 24.33
C TYR A 4 -8.54 15.08 24.01
N GLN A 5 -9.56 15.76 23.48
CA GLN A 5 -10.82 15.12 23.09
C GLN A 5 -10.60 14.22 21.88
N LEU A 6 -9.89 14.74 20.87
CA LEU A 6 -9.54 13.98 19.68
C LEU A 6 -8.63 12.78 20.03
N VAL A 7 -7.63 12.98 20.88
CA VAL A 7 -6.73 11.88 21.32
C VAL A 7 -7.51 10.77 22.03
N LYS A 8 -8.39 11.14 22.97
CA LYS A 8 -9.22 10.16 23.69
C LYS A 8 -10.16 9.40 22.76
N PHE A 9 -10.74 10.08 21.77
CA PHE A 9 -11.53 9.44 20.73
C PHE A 9 -10.72 8.39 19.95
N PHE A 10 -9.50 8.72 19.52
CA PHE A 10 -8.65 7.76 18.80
C PHE A 10 -8.25 6.56 19.65
N ILE A 11 -7.92 6.76 20.93
CA ILE A 11 -7.59 5.65 21.85
C ILE A 11 -8.78 4.69 21.95
N ASN A 12 -9.98 5.21 22.21
CA ASN A 12 -11.19 4.39 22.28
C ASN A 12 -11.48 3.67 20.96
N LEU A 13 -11.23 4.31 19.82
CA LEU A 13 -11.41 3.72 18.49
C LEU A 13 -10.46 2.53 18.29
N PHE A 14 -9.17 2.69 18.61
CA PHE A 14 -8.19 1.62 18.46
C PHE A 14 -8.49 0.46 19.41
N GLU A 15 -8.84 0.73 20.67
CA GLU A 15 -9.18 -0.33 21.62
C GLU A 15 -10.46 -1.09 21.22
N SER A 16 -11.45 -0.41 20.64
CA SER A 16 -12.73 -1.03 20.28
C SER A 16 -12.68 -1.84 18.98
N TYR A 17 -11.93 -1.36 17.97
CA TYR A 17 -11.95 -1.95 16.62
C TYR A 17 -10.67 -2.67 16.25
N TYR A 18 -9.55 -2.41 16.94
CA TYR A 18 -8.25 -3.02 16.69
C TYR A 18 -7.59 -3.48 18.01
N PRO A 19 -8.29 -4.26 18.85
CA PRO A 19 -7.74 -4.72 20.12
C PRO A 19 -6.46 -5.53 19.87
N GLU A 20 -5.48 -5.36 20.75
CA GLU A 20 -4.17 -6.06 20.71
C GLU A 20 -3.38 -5.96 19.39
N SER A 21 -3.70 -5.00 18.53
CA SER A 21 -3.02 -4.83 17.24
C SER A 21 -1.67 -4.11 17.37
N LEU A 22 -1.44 -3.39 18.48
CA LEU A 22 -0.15 -2.76 18.75
C LEU A 22 0.82 -3.79 19.35
N GLY A 23 1.93 -4.03 18.65
CA GLY A 23 3.04 -4.86 19.15
C GLY A 23 4.08 -4.06 19.94
N LEU A 24 4.54 -2.93 19.39
CA LEU A 24 5.58 -2.07 19.96
C LEU A 24 5.42 -0.64 19.42
N ALA A 25 5.61 0.36 20.27
CA ALA A 25 5.64 1.77 19.89
C ALA A 25 6.92 2.42 20.43
N LEU A 26 7.84 2.78 19.53
CA LEU A 26 9.09 3.46 19.87
C LEU A 26 8.97 4.94 19.52
N ILE A 27 9.12 5.80 20.53
CA ILE A 27 9.03 7.25 20.38
C ILE A 27 10.44 7.82 20.55
N ILE A 28 11.00 8.33 19.45
CA ILE A 28 12.30 9.01 19.36
C ILE A 28 12.09 10.52 19.16
N HIS A 29 13.11 11.33 19.46
CA HIS A 29 13.08 12.79 19.26
C HIS A 29 11.88 13.50 19.90
N SER A 30 11.28 12.92 20.95
CA SER A 30 10.12 13.52 21.60
C SER A 30 10.54 14.82 22.32
N PRO A 31 9.93 15.97 21.99
CA PRO A 31 10.16 17.19 22.76
C PRO A 31 9.71 17.03 24.21
N LEU A 32 10.32 17.76 25.15
CA LEU A 32 10.03 17.61 26.59
C LEU A 32 8.54 17.73 26.96
N ILE A 33 7.79 18.60 26.25
CA ILE A 33 6.35 18.77 26.45
C ILE A 33 5.56 17.47 26.24
N PHE A 34 6.07 16.54 25.42
CA PHE A 34 5.41 15.28 25.14
C PHE A 34 5.33 14.39 26.38
N TYR A 35 6.35 14.40 27.25
CA TYR A 35 6.29 13.66 28.52
C TYR A 35 5.15 14.15 29.41
N SER A 36 4.90 15.46 29.45
CA SER A 36 3.78 16.05 30.20
C SER A 36 2.43 15.63 29.63
N CYS A 37 2.30 15.62 28.30
CA CYS A 37 1.08 15.14 27.64
C CYS A 37 0.86 13.63 27.86
N TRP A 38 1.92 12.82 27.75
CA TRP A 38 1.87 11.39 28.01
C TRP A 38 1.44 11.07 29.44
N ALA A 39 1.88 11.86 30.43
CA ALA A 39 1.47 11.70 31.82
C ALA A 39 -0.06 11.80 32.02
N ILE A 40 -0.75 12.54 31.16
CA ILE A 40 -2.22 12.62 31.14
C ILE A 40 -2.79 11.42 30.35
N ILE A 41 -2.30 11.23 29.11
CA ILE A 41 -2.82 10.23 28.16
C ILE A 41 -2.71 8.80 28.69
N LYS A 42 -1.63 8.46 29.40
CA LYS A 42 -1.41 7.10 29.90
C LYS A 42 -2.57 6.57 30.76
N HIS A 43 -3.32 7.44 31.44
CA HIS A 43 -4.46 7.05 32.26
C HIS A 43 -5.70 6.64 31.43
N TRP A 44 -5.69 6.89 30.12
CA TRP A 44 -6.75 6.49 29.20
C TRP A 44 -6.40 5.23 28.41
N VAL A 45 -5.18 4.73 28.54
CA VAL A 45 -4.64 3.60 27.78
C VAL A 45 -4.52 2.41 28.73
N ASP A 46 -4.93 1.23 28.29
CA ASP A 46 -4.77 0.00 29.09
C ASP A 46 -3.29 -0.27 29.47
N PRO A 47 -2.97 -0.76 30.69
CA PRO A 47 -1.60 -1.03 31.13
C PRO A 47 -0.78 -1.94 30.20
N VAL A 48 -1.40 -2.90 29.51
CA VAL A 48 -0.73 -3.77 28.54
C VAL A 48 -0.21 -2.94 27.36
N ILE A 49 -1.01 -2.00 26.87
CA ILE A 49 -0.61 -1.09 25.78
C ILE A 49 0.43 -0.08 26.29
N GLN A 50 0.29 0.44 27.51
CA GLN A 50 1.27 1.34 28.12
C GLN A 50 2.68 0.70 28.14
N ASN A 51 2.77 -0.59 28.50
CA ASN A 51 4.04 -1.32 28.55
C ASN A 51 4.69 -1.56 27.18
N LYS A 52 3.94 -1.38 26.08
CA LYS A 52 4.46 -1.49 24.70
C LYS A 52 5.00 -0.15 24.17
N ILE A 53 4.84 0.95 24.91
CA ILE A 53 5.24 2.30 24.50
C ILE A 53 6.55 2.68 25.18
N HIS A 54 7.61 2.84 24.39
CA HIS A 54 8.95 3.17 24.86
C HIS A 54 9.38 4.54 24.36
N PHE A 55 9.89 5.35 25.29
CA PHE A 55 10.50 6.64 24.99
C PHE A 55 12.01 6.46 24.96
N LEU A 56 12.58 6.61 23.77
CA LEU A 56 14.01 6.46 23.55
C LEU A 56 14.66 7.85 23.62
N LYS A 57 15.77 7.97 24.35
CA LYS A 57 16.50 9.25 24.49
C LYS A 57 17.53 9.41 23.37
N HIS A 58 18.13 8.31 22.98
CA HIS A 58 19.17 8.22 21.97
C HIS A 58 18.70 7.34 20.81
N GLU A 59 19.07 7.69 19.58
CA GLU A 59 18.64 6.94 18.40
C GLU A 59 19.24 5.53 18.36
N GLU A 60 20.42 5.36 18.95
CA GLU A 60 21.12 4.08 19.04
C GLU A 60 20.34 3.03 19.85
N GLU A 61 19.45 3.45 20.75
CA GLU A 61 18.54 2.56 21.48
C GLU A 61 17.58 1.82 20.54
N LEU A 62 17.34 2.32 19.32
CA LEU A 62 16.53 1.61 18.32
C LEU A 62 17.13 0.25 17.95
N PHE A 63 18.46 0.10 18.04
CA PHE A 63 19.15 -1.13 17.67
C PHE A 63 18.87 -2.29 18.63
N GLU A 64 18.36 -2.01 19.83
CA GLU A 64 17.89 -3.04 20.75
C GLU A 64 16.58 -3.70 20.29
N PHE A 65 15.81 -2.99 19.46
CA PHE A 65 14.49 -3.42 18.99
C PHE A 65 14.47 -3.82 17.51
N ILE A 66 15.29 -3.18 16.68
CA ILE A 66 15.26 -3.32 15.22
C ILE A 66 16.69 -3.47 14.70
N ASP A 67 16.94 -4.52 13.93
CA ASP A 67 18.23 -4.74 13.27
C ASP A 67 18.60 -3.51 12.41
N PRO A 68 19.83 -2.96 12.53
CA PRO A 68 20.26 -1.80 11.76
C PRO A 68 20.10 -1.93 10.24
N SER A 69 20.13 -3.15 9.72
CA SER A 69 19.90 -3.45 8.29
C SER A 69 18.49 -3.13 7.81
N ASN A 70 17.51 -3.10 8.72
CA ASN A 70 16.13 -2.76 8.45
C ASN A 70 15.79 -1.29 8.79
N LEU A 71 16.71 -0.57 9.44
CA LEU A 71 16.53 0.84 9.78
C LEU A 71 17.03 1.75 8.66
N PRO A 72 16.27 2.81 8.32
CA PRO A 72 16.71 3.77 7.31
C PRO A 72 17.94 4.56 7.79
N LYS A 73 18.78 5.00 6.85
CA LYS A 73 20.00 5.79 7.16
C LYS A 73 19.74 7.06 7.98
N ARG A 74 18.59 7.72 7.78
CA ARG A 74 18.20 8.88 8.60
C ARG A 74 17.97 8.56 10.09
N LEU A 75 17.85 7.28 10.45
CA LEU A 75 17.75 6.75 11.81
C LEU A 75 18.99 5.89 12.16
N HIS A 76 20.15 6.28 11.62
CA HIS A 76 21.45 5.62 11.80
C HIS A 76 21.55 4.13 11.38
N GLY A 77 20.56 3.60 10.66
CA GLY A 77 20.62 2.26 10.09
C GLY A 77 21.37 2.20 8.76
N THR A 78 21.36 1.03 8.12
CA THR A 78 22.01 0.82 6.81
C THR A 78 21.01 0.70 5.65
N HIS A 79 19.71 0.57 5.93
CA HIS A 79 18.68 0.52 4.89
C HIS A 79 18.63 1.87 4.13
N PRO A 80 18.59 1.87 2.78
CA PRO A 80 18.42 3.11 2.03
C PRO A 80 17.19 3.90 2.47
N ASP A 81 17.32 5.22 2.57
CA ASP A 81 16.18 6.08 2.83
C ASP A 81 15.18 6.02 1.67
N TYR A 82 13.89 5.93 2.02
CA TYR A 82 12.84 6.05 1.04
C TYR A 82 12.86 7.45 0.42
N LYS A 83 13.00 7.52 -0.90
CA LYS A 83 12.95 8.76 -1.67
C LYS A 83 11.79 8.69 -2.65
N TYR A 84 10.75 9.45 -2.38
CA TYR A 84 9.64 9.57 -3.31
C TYR A 84 10.08 10.27 -4.60
N ILE A 85 9.80 9.62 -5.74
CA ILE A 85 10.00 10.21 -7.07
C ILE A 85 8.65 10.74 -7.54
N PRO A 86 8.47 12.07 -7.62
CA PRO A 86 7.22 12.66 -8.07
C PRO A 86 6.98 12.40 -9.57
N PRO A 87 5.74 12.54 -10.05
CA PRO A 87 5.43 12.48 -11.48
C PRO A 87 6.24 13.50 -12.28
N THR A 88 6.75 13.08 -13.44
CA THR A 88 7.47 13.97 -14.37
C THR A 88 6.50 14.81 -15.21
N THR A 89 7.01 15.80 -15.93
CA THR A 89 6.20 16.55 -16.92
C THR A 89 5.62 15.60 -17.98
N GLU A 90 6.41 14.61 -18.41
CA GLU A 90 5.98 13.59 -19.38
C GLU A 90 4.83 12.73 -18.84
N ASP A 91 4.88 12.28 -17.58
CA ASP A 91 3.79 11.55 -16.93
C ASP A 91 2.49 12.36 -16.93
N ASN A 92 2.59 13.66 -16.63
CA ASN A 92 1.44 14.56 -16.59
C ASN A 92 0.85 14.78 -17.99
N THR A 93 1.68 14.95 -19.01
CA THR A 93 1.25 15.09 -20.41
C THR A 93 0.59 13.80 -20.91
N MET A 94 1.18 12.65 -20.62
CA MET A 94 0.62 11.33 -20.95
C MET A 94 -0.76 11.16 -20.29
N LEU A 95 -0.87 11.44 -18.99
CA LEU A 95 -2.13 11.37 -18.26
C LEU A 95 -3.20 12.31 -18.83
N ALA A 96 -2.82 13.53 -19.19
CA ALA A 96 -3.74 14.49 -19.79
C ALA A 96 -4.29 13.98 -21.13
N ALA A 97 -3.43 13.38 -21.97
CA ALA A 97 -3.83 12.77 -23.24
C ALA A 97 -4.84 11.63 -23.04
N PHE A 98 -4.57 10.67 -22.14
CA PHE A 98 -5.49 9.56 -21.85
C PHE A 98 -6.80 10.01 -21.22
N ARG A 99 -6.78 11.08 -20.40
CA ARG A 99 -8.01 11.65 -19.82
C ARG A 99 -8.87 12.36 -20.87
N ALA A 100 -8.26 12.98 -21.87
CA ALA A 100 -8.96 13.63 -22.97
C ALA A 100 -9.58 12.59 -23.93
N ASP A 101 -8.92 11.46 -24.16
CA ASP A 101 -9.37 10.39 -25.05
C ASP A 101 -10.47 9.50 -24.45
N LYS A 102 -11.70 10.05 -24.40
CA LYS A 102 -12.88 9.31 -23.90
C LYS A 102 -13.32 8.19 -24.84
N GLN A 103 -13.05 8.30 -26.14
CA GLN A 103 -13.50 7.31 -27.12
C GLN A 103 -12.58 6.09 -27.11
N GLY A 104 -11.26 6.29 -27.15
CA GLY A 104 -10.29 5.22 -27.00
C GLY A 104 -10.50 4.47 -25.69
N ARG A 105 -10.72 5.19 -24.57
CA ARG A 105 -11.07 4.56 -23.28
C ARG A 105 -12.24 3.59 -23.38
N LYS A 106 -13.32 3.95 -24.09
CA LYS A 106 -14.49 3.07 -24.24
C LYS A 106 -14.15 1.84 -25.09
N ILE A 107 -13.34 1.99 -26.13
CA ILE A 107 -12.90 0.91 -27.01
C ILE A 107 -12.07 -0.11 -26.23
N VAL A 108 -10.99 0.36 -25.56
CA VAL A 108 -10.12 -0.54 -24.78
C VAL A 108 -10.84 -1.16 -23.59
N GLN A 109 -11.76 -0.43 -22.95
CA GLN A 109 -12.59 -0.97 -21.87
C GLN A 109 -13.51 -2.09 -22.37
N ALA A 110 -14.12 -1.93 -23.55
CA ALA A 110 -14.97 -2.96 -24.14
C ALA A 110 -14.16 -4.20 -24.54
N ALA A 111 -12.96 -4.00 -25.11
CA ALA A 111 -12.03 -5.08 -25.44
C ALA A 111 -11.61 -5.87 -24.19
N HIS A 112 -11.21 -5.18 -23.12
CA HIS A 112 -10.84 -5.80 -21.85
C HIS A 112 -12.01 -6.56 -21.21
N ARG A 113 -13.22 -5.98 -21.21
CA ARG A 113 -14.44 -6.69 -20.73
C ARG A 113 -14.72 -7.97 -21.51
N LYS A 114 -14.53 -7.94 -22.83
CA LYS A 114 -14.70 -9.12 -23.69
C LYS A 114 -13.67 -10.20 -23.36
N ALA A 115 -12.39 -9.82 -23.20
CA ALA A 115 -11.33 -10.75 -22.82
C ALA A 115 -11.57 -11.36 -21.43
N ALA A 116 -12.00 -10.55 -20.45
CA ALA A 116 -12.36 -11.02 -19.11
C ALA A 116 -13.55 -12.00 -19.14
N GLY A 117 -14.58 -11.70 -19.93
CA GLY A 117 -15.72 -12.61 -20.13
C GLY A 117 -15.31 -13.93 -20.79
N HIS A 118 -14.42 -13.89 -21.78
CA HIS A 118 -13.89 -15.10 -22.42
C HIS A 118 -13.09 -15.95 -21.43
N TYR A 119 -12.13 -15.36 -20.71
CA TYR A 119 -11.34 -16.07 -19.71
C TYR A 119 -12.21 -16.68 -18.59
N LEU A 120 -13.22 -15.95 -18.12
CA LEU A 120 -14.18 -16.45 -17.14
C LEU A 120 -14.93 -17.67 -17.67
N ASN A 121 -15.48 -17.59 -18.88
CA ASN A 121 -16.25 -18.69 -19.48
C ASN A 121 -15.40 -19.97 -19.64
N VAL A 122 -14.16 -19.83 -20.12
CA VAL A 122 -13.24 -20.98 -20.28
C VAL A 122 -12.84 -21.55 -18.91
N THR A 123 -12.56 -20.68 -17.94
CA THR A 123 -12.22 -21.10 -16.57
C THR A 123 -13.40 -21.78 -15.86
N LEU A 124 -14.64 -21.37 -16.13
CA LEU A 124 -15.84 -22.04 -15.61
C LEU A 124 -15.98 -23.46 -16.18
N LYS A 125 -15.79 -23.66 -17.49
CA LYS A 125 -15.79 -25.02 -18.08
C LYS A 125 -14.76 -25.92 -17.42
N TRP A 126 -13.54 -25.40 -17.22
CA TRP A 126 -12.48 -26.11 -16.53
C TRP A 126 -12.85 -26.44 -15.08
N ALA A 127 -13.38 -25.48 -14.33
CA ALA A 127 -13.85 -25.68 -12.95
C ALA A 127 -15.01 -26.69 -12.83
N HIS A 128 -15.77 -26.88 -13.90
CA HIS A 128 -16.82 -27.91 -14.00
C HIS A 128 -16.30 -29.29 -14.45
N GLY A 129 -14.98 -29.46 -14.57
CA GLY A 129 -14.34 -30.77 -14.79
C GLY A 129 -13.94 -31.08 -16.23
N ASP A 130 -14.03 -30.12 -17.16
CA ASP A 130 -13.45 -30.28 -18.50
C ASP A 130 -11.95 -30.00 -18.45
N GLU A 131 -11.14 -31.06 -18.52
CA GLU A 131 -9.68 -30.98 -18.56
C GLU A 131 -9.12 -31.39 -19.93
N SER A 132 -9.91 -31.23 -21.00
CA SER A 132 -9.43 -31.49 -22.36
C SER A 132 -8.22 -30.61 -22.69
N GLU A 133 -7.24 -31.19 -23.38
CA GLU A 133 -6.02 -30.48 -23.80
C GLU A 133 -6.36 -29.22 -24.62
N THR A 134 -7.42 -29.29 -25.43
CA THR A 134 -7.97 -28.16 -26.17
C THR A 134 -8.43 -27.02 -25.27
N LEU A 135 -9.15 -27.32 -24.19
CA LEU A 135 -9.63 -26.30 -23.25
C LEU A 135 -8.48 -25.69 -22.45
N LEU A 136 -7.48 -26.50 -22.07
CA LEU A 136 -6.30 -26.00 -21.35
C LEU A 136 -5.49 -25.03 -22.21
N GLU A 137 -5.32 -25.31 -23.50
CA GLU A 137 -4.67 -24.39 -24.44
C GLU A 137 -5.53 -23.13 -24.69
N GLU A 138 -6.84 -23.26 -24.86
CA GLU A 138 -7.76 -22.11 -24.96
C GLU A 138 -7.67 -21.23 -23.69
N ARG A 139 -7.58 -21.84 -22.50
CA ARG A 139 -7.45 -21.11 -21.24
C ARG A 139 -6.15 -20.34 -21.16
N LYS A 140 -5.02 -20.93 -21.56
CA LYS A 140 -3.72 -20.25 -21.63
C LYS A 140 -3.79 -19.05 -22.58
N GLN A 141 -4.41 -19.22 -23.75
CA GLN A 141 -4.61 -18.13 -24.71
C GLN A 141 -5.52 -17.03 -24.15
N ALA A 142 -6.61 -17.39 -23.49
CA ALA A 142 -7.51 -16.45 -22.85
C ALA A 142 -6.83 -15.66 -21.71
N THR A 143 -5.96 -16.30 -20.92
CA THR A 143 -5.13 -15.61 -19.93
C THR A 143 -4.21 -14.58 -20.58
N LYS A 144 -3.55 -14.95 -21.68
CA LYS A 144 -2.68 -14.04 -22.43
C LYS A 144 -3.49 -12.84 -22.97
N GLN A 145 -4.63 -13.08 -23.61
CA GLN A 145 -5.50 -12.03 -24.12
C GLN A 145 -6.02 -11.11 -23.01
N LEU A 146 -6.36 -11.66 -21.84
CA LEU A 146 -6.79 -10.87 -20.69
C LEU A 146 -5.68 -9.92 -20.23
N ARG A 147 -4.45 -10.43 -20.08
CA ARG A 147 -3.28 -9.62 -19.73
C ARG A 147 -3.01 -8.54 -20.76
N ASP A 148 -2.91 -8.92 -22.04
CA ASP A 148 -2.55 -7.98 -23.12
C ASP A 148 -3.63 -6.88 -23.23
N SER A 149 -4.92 -7.22 -23.12
CA SER A 149 -6.01 -6.22 -23.08
C SER A 149 -5.99 -5.31 -21.84
N PHE A 150 -5.47 -5.81 -20.72
CA PHE A 150 -5.33 -5.02 -19.50
C PHE A 150 -4.19 -4.01 -19.64
N GLU A 151 -3.06 -4.40 -20.22
CA GLU A 151 -1.94 -3.50 -20.52
C GLU A 151 -2.37 -2.32 -21.40
N GLU A 152 -3.23 -2.55 -22.40
CA GLU A 152 -3.82 -1.48 -23.21
C GLU A 152 -4.80 -0.58 -22.44
N TYR A 153 -5.51 -1.15 -21.45
CA TYR A 153 -6.52 -0.42 -20.68
C TYR A 153 -5.91 0.41 -19.53
N VAL A 154 -4.81 -0.08 -18.95
CA VAL A 154 -4.09 0.48 -17.80
C VAL A 154 -3.90 2.00 -17.85
N PRO A 155 -3.40 2.60 -18.95
CA PRO A 155 -3.15 4.05 -19.01
C PRO A 155 -4.41 4.92 -18.83
N TYR A 156 -5.59 4.37 -19.11
CA TYR A 156 -6.87 5.07 -18.95
C TYR A 156 -7.47 4.97 -17.54
N ILE A 157 -6.98 4.05 -16.70
CA ILE A 157 -7.51 3.81 -15.35
C ILE A 157 -6.56 4.24 -14.23
N HIS A 158 -5.25 4.23 -14.47
CA HIS A 158 -4.28 4.69 -13.49
C HIS A 158 -3.09 5.41 -14.13
N THR A 159 -2.43 6.25 -13.33
CA THR A 159 -1.16 6.87 -13.70
C THR A 159 -0.01 5.89 -13.48
N ARG A 160 1.14 6.17 -14.09
CA ARG A 160 2.40 5.52 -13.69
C ARG A 160 2.64 5.73 -12.20
N THR A 161 2.78 4.61 -11.50
CA THR A 161 3.05 4.58 -10.06
C THR A 161 4.51 4.93 -9.77
N HIS A 162 4.84 5.09 -8.50
CA HIS A 162 6.22 5.27 -8.06
C HIS A 162 7.14 4.13 -8.55
N TYR A 163 6.64 2.88 -8.58
CA TYR A 163 7.40 1.72 -9.04
C TYR A 163 7.77 1.78 -10.53
N HIS A 164 6.90 2.32 -11.39
CA HIS A 164 7.23 2.56 -12.80
C HIS A 164 8.35 3.59 -12.92
N ARG A 165 8.28 4.68 -12.13
CA ARG A 165 9.31 5.72 -12.10
C ARG A 165 10.64 5.24 -11.51
N MET A 166 10.62 4.20 -10.67
CA MET A 166 11.82 3.52 -10.17
C MET A 166 12.40 2.50 -11.17
N GLY A 167 11.68 2.19 -12.25
CA GLY A 167 12.08 1.14 -13.20
C GLY A 167 11.94 -0.29 -12.65
N LEU A 168 11.12 -0.49 -11.61
CA LEU A 168 10.88 -1.82 -11.02
C LEU A 168 9.81 -2.62 -11.77
N ILE A 169 8.92 -1.90 -12.46
CA ILE A 169 7.87 -2.46 -13.31
C ILE A 169 7.83 -1.67 -14.62
N ASN A 170 7.60 -2.38 -15.72
CA ASN A 170 7.46 -1.81 -17.07
C ASN A 170 6.01 -1.43 -17.35
#